data_AF-A0A4Q3BIC6-F1
#
_entry.id   AF-A0A4Q3BIC6-F1
#
_cell.length_a   1.000
_cell.length_b   1.000
_cell.length_c   1.000
_cell.angle_alpha   90.00
_cell.angle_beta   90.00
_cell.angle_gamma   90.00
#
_symmetry.space_group_name_H-M   'P 1'
#
loop_
_entity.id
_entity.type
_entity.pdbx_description
1 polymer ?
#
loop_
_entity_poly.entity_id
_entity_poly.type
_entity_poly.pdbx_seq_one_letter_code
_entity_poly.pdbx_strand_id
1 'polypeptide(L)'
;MENEENTKANEASSQIIEEEKAVHNKFENLAALSISLCMLLALSLGLLFYYQFYEGSGNWRFTLKHKANDTAFMASLTPQLQHLQAINDSLKKQKPDTVKIIQTVEIPAKVEETIPLNASNIYMPDPDKKYLVQIGAFKNFDLSRFQPGMENMEQLKVNGLNTITVGRFSTQKEAELFAKDIKTLGISSPIVAKLEGNNLVAVDKPVVTKSASIKKSTAKKSTAKKPVAKKSTSKKPTSAKKPVAKKPVKKKTTR
;
A
#
# COMPACT_ATOMS: atom_id res chain seq x y z
N MET A 1 -28.35 -73.16 12.80
CA MET A 1 -27.93 -72.02 11.95
C MET A 1 -27.96 -70.71 12.73
N GLU A 2 -28.97 -70.47 13.56
CA GLU A 2 -29.09 -69.24 14.37
C GLU A 2 -27.91 -68.97 15.32
N ASN A 3 -27.26 -70.01 15.86
CA ASN A 3 -26.15 -69.82 16.80
C ASN A 3 -24.82 -69.41 16.12
N GLU A 4 -24.65 -69.71 14.83
CA GLU A 4 -23.42 -69.38 14.08
C GLU A 4 -23.43 -67.93 13.57
N GLU A 5 -24.63 -67.39 13.33
CA GLU A 5 -24.83 -66.01 12.89
C GLU A 5 -24.55 -65.02 14.04
N ASN A 6 -24.96 -65.35 15.26
CA ASN A 6 -24.68 -64.52 16.45
C ASN A 6 -23.18 -64.45 16.80
N THR A 7 -22.40 -65.51 16.56
CA THR A 7 -20.94 -65.47 16.76
C THR A 7 -20.24 -64.56 15.76
N LYS A 8 -20.64 -64.58 14.49
CA LYS A 8 -20.06 -63.72 13.45
C LYS A 8 -20.39 -62.23 13.69
N ALA A 9 -21.60 -61.93 14.18
CA ALA A 9 -22.00 -60.57 14.52
C ALA A 9 -21.19 -59.99 15.70
N ASN A 10 -20.88 -60.81 16.71
CA ASN A 10 -20.07 -60.40 17.85
C ASN A 10 -18.58 -60.19 17.49
N GLU A 11 -18.04 -61.02 16.60
CA GLU A 11 -16.67 -60.84 16.09
C GLU A 11 -16.53 -59.57 15.25
N ALA A 12 -17.48 -59.30 14.36
CA ALA A 12 -17.49 -58.07 13.55
C ALA A 12 -17.60 -56.81 14.43
N SER A 13 -18.46 -56.85 15.46
CA SER A 13 -18.62 -55.72 16.38
C SER A 13 -17.35 -55.45 17.20
N SER A 14 -16.62 -56.50 17.58
CA SER A 14 -15.37 -56.38 18.31
C SER A 14 -14.26 -55.76 17.45
N GLN A 15 -14.17 -56.12 16.17
CA GLN A 15 -13.21 -55.53 15.22
C GLN A 15 -13.47 -54.04 14.99
N ILE A 16 -14.74 -53.63 14.88
CA ILE A 16 -15.11 -52.21 14.71
C ILE A 16 -14.68 -51.39 15.94
N ILE A 17 -14.92 -51.90 17.15
CA ILE A 17 -14.51 -51.21 18.39
C ILE A 17 -12.99 -51.08 18.50
N GLU A 18 -12.24 -52.09 18.05
CA GLU A 18 -10.78 -52.04 18.04
C GLU A 18 -10.25 -51.03 17.01
N GLU A 19 -10.87 -50.97 15.82
CA GLU A 19 -10.52 -49.98 14.79
C GLU A 19 -10.81 -48.55 15.24
N GLU A 20 -11.95 -48.30 15.89
CA GLU A 20 -12.30 -46.98 16.43
C GLU A 20 -11.30 -46.50 17.50
N LYS A 21 -10.87 -47.40 18.40
CA LYS A 21 -9.84 -47.08 19.41
C LYS A 21 -8.49 -46.76 18.76
N ALA A 22 -8.12 -47.49 17.70
CA ALA A 22 -6.88 -47.23 16.96
C ALA A 22 -6.90 -45.87 16.24
N VAL A 23 -8.06 -45.48 15.70
CA VAL A 23 -8.26 -44.15 15.09
C VAL A 23 -8.16 -43.06 16.15
N HIS A 24 -8.82 -43.22 17.29
CA HIS A 24 -8.81 -42.22 18.37
C HIS A 24 -7.39 -41.98 18.91
N ASN A 25 -6.58 -43.03 19.11
CA ASN A 25 -5.20 -42.89 19.58
C ASN A 25 -4.31 -42.16 18.54
N LYS A 26 -4.55 -42.36 17.24
CA LYS A 26 -3.84 -41.60 16.19
C LYS A 26 -4.15 -40.10 16.24
N PHE A 27 -5.41 -39.73 16.54
CA PHE A 27 -5.81 -38.32 16.65
C PHE A 27 -5.16 -37.62 17.85
N GLU A 28 -5.06 -38.28 19.00
CA GLU A 28 -4.41 -37.70 20.19
C GLU A 28 -2.91 -37.44 19.95
N ASN A 29 -2.22 -38.38 19.32
CA ASN A 29 -0.81 -38.21 18.95
C ASN A 29 -0.61 -37.08 17.95
N LEU A 30 -1.54 -36.89 16.99
CA LEU A 30 -1.47 -35.80 16.04
C LEU A 30 -1.71 -34.43 16.70
N ALA A 31 -2.64 -34.35 17.65
CA ALA A 31 -2.89 -33.14 18.42
C ALA A 31 -1.67 -32.75 19.28
N ALA A 32 -1.04 -33.72 19.95
CA ALA A 32 0.17 -33.50 20.73
C ALA A 32 1.35 -33.00 19.86
N LEU A 33 1.52 -33.57 18.67
CA LEU A 33 2.54 -33.12 17.72
C LEU A 33 2.29 -31.69 17.23
N SER A 34 1.03 -31.34 16.96
CA SER A 34 0.64 -29.98 16.54
C SER A 34 0.97 -28.93 17.62
N ILE A 35 0.61 -29.22 18.88
CA ILE A 35 0.89 -28.32 20.01
C ILE A 35 2.40 -28.15 20.20
N SER A 36 3.17 -29.24 20.13
CA SER A 36 4.63 -29.20 20.23
C SER A 36 5.27 -28.34 19.12
N LEU A 37 4.78 -28.45 17.88
CA LEU A 37 5.25 -27.65 16.76
C LEU A 37 4.94 -26.15 16.95
N CYS A 38 3.75 -25.81 17.46
CA CYS A 38 3.39 -24.42 17.77
C CYS A 38 4.31 -23.82 18.84
N MET A 39 4.67 -24.57 19.88
CA MET A 39 5.57 -24.11 20.94
C MET A 39 7.00 -23.88 20.41
N LEU A 40 7.51 -24.75 19.53
CA LEU A 40 8.82 -24.56 18.88
C LEU A 40 8.86 -23.32 18.00
N LEU A 41 7.80 -23.04 17.23
CA LEU A 41 7.71 -21.84 16.40
C LEU A 41 7.64 -20.56 17.24
N ALA A 42 6.86 -20.56 18.32
CA ALA A 42 6.79 -19.43 19.24
C ALA A 42 8.14 -19.12 19.89
N LEU A 43 8.88 -20.17 20.30
CA LEU A 43 10.20 -20.03 20.91
C LEU A 43 11.25 -19.53 19.90
N SER A 44 11.20 -20.00 18.65
CA SER A 44 12.05 -19.49 17.57
C SER A 44 11.80 -18.01 17.25
N LEU A 45 10.54 -17.57 17.23
CA LEU A 45 10.19 -16.16 17.01
C LEU A 45 10.62 -15.30 18.20
N GLY A 46 10.42 -15.78 19.42
CA GLY A 46 10.88 -15.10 20.64
C GLY A 46 12.38 -14.89 20.65
N LEU A 47 13.17 -15.89 20.24
CA LEU A 47 14.62 -15.77 20.06
C LEU A 47 14.98 -14.74 18.98
N LEU A 48 14.28 -14.71 17.85
CA LEU A 48 14.53 -13.72 16.80
C LEU A 48 14.29 -12.29 17.32
N PHE A 49 13.19 -12.07 18.04
CA PHE A 49 12.90 -10.78 18.67
C PHE A 49 13.91 -10.42 19.75
N TYR A 50 14.30 -11.39 20.57
CA TYR A 50 15.35 -11.21 21.58
C TYR A 50 16.67 -10.78 20.94
N TYR A 51 17.10 -11.45 19.88
CA TYR A 51 18.30 -11.07 19.12
C TYR A 51 18.18 -9.67 18.52
N GLN A 52 17.05 -9.34 17.89
CA GLN A 52 16.84 -8.01 17.32
C GLN A 52 16.82 -6.89 18.38
N PHE A 53 16.29 -7.16 19.58
CA PHE A 53 16.18 -6.16 20.62
C PHE A 53 17.46 -6.02 21.46
N TYR A 54 18.13 -7.13 21.77
CA TYR A 54 19.26 -7.16 22.68
C TYR A 54 20.60 -6.91 21.97
N GLU A 55 20.82 -7.48 20.78
CA GLU A 55 22.01 -7.15 19.97
C GLU A 55 21.80 -5.89 19.11
N GLY A 56 20.54 -5.51 18.85
CA GLY A 56 20.18 -4.35 18.02
C GLY A 56 20.21 -2.97 18.71
N SER A 57 21.03 -2.79 19.75
CA SER A 57 21.32 -1.48 20.37
C SER A 57 22.26 -0.63 19.51
N GLY A 58 21.96 -0.51 18.21
CA GLY A 58 22.83 0.13 17.24
C GLY A 58 22.08 0.80 16.10
N ASN A 59 21.26 1.80 16.42
CA ASN A 59 20.93 2.88 15.50
C ASN A 59 20.29 2.40 14.18
N TRP A 60 19.06 1.88 14.23
CA TRP A 60 18.21 1.67 13.05
C TRP A 60 17.73 3.02 12.47
N ARG A 61 18.67 3.90 12.14
CA ARG A 61 18.44 4.96 11.18
C ARG A 61 18.38 4.30 9.81
N PHE A 62 17.19 3.89 9.41
CA PHE A 62 16.85 3.72 8.00
C PHE A 62 16.92 5.10 7.33
N THR A 63 18.12 5.67 7.20
CA THR A 63 18.36 6.70 6.20
C THR A 63 18.28 5.97 4.88
N LEU A 64 17.13 6.03 4.21
CA LEU A 64 17.10 5.91 2.77
C LEU A 64 18.08 6.98 2.26
N LYS A 65 19.30 6.57 1.95
CA LYS A 65 20.23 7.38 1.18
C LYS A 65 19.58 7.52 -0.19
N HIS A 66 18.73 8.53 -0.34
CA HIS A 66 18.38 9.06 -1.64
C HIS A 66 19.71 9.37 -2.31
N LYS A 67 20.03 8.55 -3.30
CA LYS A 67 21.21 8.70 -4.15
C LYS A 67 21.09 10.08 -4.77
N ALA A 68 21.86 11.03 -4.24
CA ALA A 68 21.92 12.40 -4.69
C ALA A 68 22.44 12.45 -6.13
N ASN A 69 21.54 12.25 -7.10
CA ASN A 69 21.80 12.47 -8.52
C ASN A 69 21.07 13.72 -9.05
N ASP A 70 20.38 14.46 -8.19
CA ASP A 70 19.47 15.54 -8.59
C ASP A 70 19.90 16.93 -8.07
N THR A 71 21.19 17.19 -7.95
CA THR A 71 21.69 18.57 -7.79
C THR A 71 21.33 19.45 -8.98
N ALA A 72 21.19 18.87 -10.18
CA ALA A 72 20.73 19.58 -11.36
C ALA A 72 19.22 19.91 -11.33
N PHE A 73 18.39 19.02 -10.77
CA PHE A 73 16.95 19.25 -10.64
C PHE A 73 16.68 20.34 -9.59
N MET A 74 17.29 20.26 -8.41
CA MET A 74 17.13 21.29 -7.37
C MET A 74 17.61 22.67 -7.81
N ALA A 75 18.68 22.76 -8.62
CA ALA A 75 19.14 24.04 -9.19
C ALA A 75 18.13 24.66 -10.17
N SER A 76 17.30 23.85 -10.83
CA SER A 76 16.23 24.33 -11.73
C SER A 76 14.95 24.75 -11.02
N LEU A 77 14.72 24.31 -9.78
CA LEU A 77 13.55 24.74 -8.98
C LEU A 77 13.78 26.06 -8.22
N THR A 78 15.04 26.40 -7.93
CA THR A 78 15.41 27.67 -7.26
C THR A 78 14.84 28.95 -7.92
N PRO A 79 14.91 29.14 -9.26
CA PRO A 79 14.37 30.35 -9.87
C PRO A 79 12.84 30.44 -9.82
N GLN A 80 12.11 29.31 -9.83
CA GLN A 80 10.65 29.34 -9.69
C GLN A 80 10.21 29.71 -8.27
N LEU A 81 10.92 29.22 -7.26
CA LEU A 81 10.60 29.54 -5.86
C LEU A 81 10.81 31.05 -5.59
N GLN A 82 11.88 31.64 -6.13
CA GLN A 82 12.16 33.07 -6.02
C GLN A 82 11.11 33.93 -6.72
N HIS A 83 10.61 33.49 -7.89
CA HIS A 83 9.53 34.19 -8.60
C HIS A 83 8.22 34.18 -7.81
N LEU A 84 7.84 33.05 -7.19
CA LEU A 84 6.65 32.96 -6.34
C LEU A 84 6.77 33.82 -5.07
N GLN A 85 7.96 33.88 -4.48
CA GLN A 85 8.21 34.71 -3.30
C GLN A 85 8.13 36.21 -3.64
N ALA A 86 8.66 36.62 -4.80
CA ALA A 86 8.54 37.99 -5.31
C ALA A 86 7.10 38.40 -5.62
N ILE A 87 6.26 37.48 -6.12
CA ILE A 87 4.83 37.73 -6.32
C ILE A 87 4.12 37.97 -4.98
N ASN A 88 4.41 37.17 -3.96
CA ASN A 88 3.77 37.30 -2.65
C ASN A 88 4.16 38.62 -1.94
N ASP A 89 5.43 39.01 -2.05
CA ASP A 89 5.92 40.28 -1.53
C ASP A 89 5.35 41.50 -2.29
N SER A 90 5.09 41.35 -3.59
CA SER A 90 4.42 42.37 -4.40
C SER A 90 2.93 42.50 -4.06
N LEU A 91 2.24 41.39 -3.76
CA LEU A 91 0.85 41.40 -3.30
C LEU A 91 0.69 42.10 -1.94
N LYS A 92 1.65 41.90 -1.02
CA LYS A 92 1.66 42.56 0.29
C LYS A 92 1.94 44.07 0.20
N LYS A 93 2.66 44.52 -0.82
CA LYS A 93 2.93 45.95 -1.06
C LYS A 93 1.79 46.69 -1.76
N GLN A 94 0.79 45.97 -2.32
CA GLN A 94 -0.26 46.58 -3.12
C GLN A 94 -1.59 46.87 -2.38
N LYS A 95 -1.65 46.77 -1.05
CA LYS A 95 -2.82 47.24 -0.29
C LYS A 95 -2.47 47.82 1.08
N PRO A 96 -2.54 49.16 1.23
CA PRO A 96 -3.05 49.72 2.47
C PRO A 96 -4.19 50.74 2.29
N ASP A 97 -4.77 50.92 1.09
CA ASP A 97 -5.80 51.95 0.89
C ASP A 97 -7.02 51.41 0.16
N THR A 98 -7.88 50.66 0.87
CA THR A 98 -9.35 50.55 0.63
C THR A 98 -9.97 49.50 1.55
N VAL A 99 -9.94 49.73 2.86
CA VAL A 99 -10.97 49.21 3.78
C VAL A 99 -11.22 50.28 4.85
N LYS A 100 -11.90 51.35 4.46
CA LYS A 100 -12.76 52.11 5.37
C LYS A 100 -14.19 51.69 5.05
N ILE A 101 -15.03 51.58 6.08
CA ILE A 101 -16.41 51.08 6.07
C ILE A 101 -16.45 49.55 6.30
N ILE A 102 -16.42 49.13 7.57
CA ILE A 102 -17.60 48.81 8.38
C ILE A 102 -17.19 48.90 9.86
N GLN A 103 -18.13 49.39 10.65
CA GLN A 103 -18.06 49.81 12.05
C GLN A 103 -17.52 48.80 13.05
N THR A 104 -16.79 49.38 14.00
CA THR A 104 -16.66 49.03 15.42
C THR A 104 -17.98 48.54 16.05
N VAL A 105 -17.94 47.35 16.63
CA VAL A 105 -18.73 46.98 17.81
C VAL A 105 -17.73 46.40 18.82
N GLU A 106 -17.59 47.07 19.96
CA GLU A 106 -16.85 46.62 21.14
C GLU A 106 -17.64 45.58 21.95
N ILE A 107 -16.94 44.98 22.92
CA ILE A 107 -17.39 44.24 24.13
C ILE A 107 -17.31 42.69 24.00
N PRO A 108 -16.87 41.92 25.02
CA PRO A 108 -15.65 41.98 25.84
C PRO A 108 -14.99 40.57 25.99
N ALA A 109 -13.98 40.46 26.84
CA ALA A 109 -13.37 39.21 27.27
C ALA A 109 -14.32 38.26 28.03
N LYS A 110 -14.05 36.95 27.84
CA LYS A 110 -14.39 35.79 28.69
C LYS A 110 -15.82 35.22 28.58
N VAL A 111 -15.94 34.14 27.80
CA VAL A 111 -16.89 33.04 28.03
C VAL A 111 -16.18 31.72 27.73
N GLU A 112 -16.13 30.86 28.74
CA GLU A 112 -15.84 29.44 28.64
C GLU A 112 -17.11 28.79 28.08
N GLU A 113 -17.09 28.32 26.84
CA GLU A 113 -18.19 27.53 26.28
C GLU A 113 -17.65 26.43 25.36
N THR A 114 -18.07 25.22 25.70
CA THR A 114 -17.88 23.95 25.03
C THR A 114 -17.95 24.05 23.51
N ILE A 115 -16.91 23.57 22.82
CA ILE A 115 -16.99 23.31 21.38
C ILE A 115 -18.00 22.17 21.17
N PRO A 116 -19.13 22.39 20.49
CA PRO A 116 -19.99 21.28 20.10
C PRO A 116 -19.19 20.39 19.13
N LEU A 117 -18.93 19.16 19.57
CA LEU A 117 -18.75 18.06 18.64
C LEU A 117 -19.93 18.08 17.67
N ASN A 118 -19.65 17.77 16.40
CA ASN A 118 -20.62 17.42 15.38
C ASN A 118 -21.17 18.58 14.53
N ALA A 119 -20.26 19.22 13.78
CA ALA A 119 -20.58 19.65 12.43
C ALA A 119 -19.68 18.85 11.49
N SER A 120 -20.20 17.71 11.02
CA SER A 120 -19.82 17.20 9.71
C SER A 120 -19.85 18.39 8.74
N ASN A 121 -18.68 18.83 8.27
CA ASN A 121 -18.59 19.72 7.12
C ASN A 121 -19.33 19.02 5.97
N ILE A 122 -20.60 19.34 5.79
CA ILE A 122 -21.36 19.01 4.58
C ILE A 122 -20.79 19.94 3.52
N TYR A 123 -19.60 19.57 3.05
CA TYR A 123 -18.94 20.21 1.94
C TYR A 123 -19.83 19.94 0.73
N MET A 124 -20.51 20.97 0.23
CA MET A 124 -21.28 20.85 -1.00
C MET A 124 -20.31 20.39 -2.09
N PRO A 125 -20.51 19.21 -2.69
CA PRO A 125 -19.63 18.75 -3.73
C PRO A 125 -19.66 19.77 -4.87
N ASP A 126 -18.49 20.23 -5.31
CA ASP A 126 -18.39 20.91 -6.61
C ASP A 126 -19.08 20.00 -7.63
N PRO A 127 -20.19 20.44 -8.27
CA PRO A 127 -20.99 19.57 -9.14
C PRO A 127 -20.20 19.01 -10.31
N ASP A 128 -19.08 19.67 -10.63
CA ASP A 128 -18.22 19.35 -11.76
C ASP A 128 -17.08 18.37 -11.41
N LYS A 129 -16.86 18.03 -10.13
CA LYS A 129 -15.79 17.12 -9.70
C LYS A 129 -16.37 15.77 -9.28
N LYS A 130 -16.48 14.87 -10.27
CA LYS A 130 -17.16 13.57 -10.13
C LYS A 130 -16.22 12.40 -9.84
N TYR A 131 -14.90 12.59 -9.89
CA TYR A 131 -13.93 11.50 -9.73
C TYR A 131 -12.99 11.76 -8.56
N LEU A 132 -12.70 10.71 -7.80
CA LEU A 132 -11.85 10.70 -6.61
C LEU A 132 -10.85 9.55 -6.72
N VAL A 133 -9.68 9.69 -6.10
CA VAL A 133 -8.73 8.58 -5.98
C VAL A 133 -8.70 8.09 -4.53
N GLN A 134 -9.24 6.90 -4.32
CA GLN A 134 -9.20 6.20 -3.04
C GLN A 134 -7.84 5.54 -2.83
N ILE A 135 -7.24 5.78 -1.66
CA ILE A 135 -5.95 5.18 -1.26
C ILE A 135 -6.13 4.02 -0.27
N GLY A 136 -7.26 3.96 0.44
CA GLY A 136 -7.53 2.90 1.41
C GLY A 136 -8.95 2.93 1.97
N ALA A 137 -9.36 1.82 2.59
CA ALA A 137 -10.58 1.70 3.37
C ALA A 137 -10.29 0.91 4.65
N PHE A 138 -10.69 1.44 5.80
CA PHE A 138 -10.29 0.95 7.11
C PHE A 138 -11.51 0.80 8.03
N LYS A 139 -11.55 -0.25 8.85
CA LYS A 139 -12.69 -0.52 9.74
C LYS A 139 -12.68 0.34 11.01
N ASN A 140 -11.50 0.54 11.61
CA ASN A 140 -11.34 1.16 12.92
C ASN A 140 -10.35 2.35 12.92
N PHE A 141 -10.11 2.97 11.77
CA PHE A 141 -9.16 4.06 11.66
C PHE A 141 -9.89 5.38 11.47
N ASP A 142 -9.71 6.31 12.39
CA ASP A 142 -10.35 7.62 12.36
C ASP A 142 -9.32 8.72 12.06
N LEU A 143 -9.47 9.43 10.95
CA LEU A 143 -8.61 10.56 10.61
C LEU A 143 -9.17 11.90 11.08
N SER A 144 -10.32 11.95 11.76
CA SER A 144 -10.89 13.22 12.21
C SER A 144 -9.91 14.07 13.02
N ARG A 145 -9.01 13.43 13.78
CA ARG A 145 -7.95 14.11 14.54
C ARG A 145 -6.86 14.75 13.67
N PHE A 146 -6.68 14.28 12.44
CA PHE A 146 -5.64 14.73 11.51
C PHE A 146 -6.17 15.60 10.36
N GLN A 147 -7.51 15.68 10.20
CA GLN A 147 -8.16 16.50 9.17
C GLN A 147 -7.71 17.97 9.11
N PRO A 148 -7.47 18.68 10.23
CA PRO A 148 -7.05 20.09 10.17
C PRO A 148 -5.75 20.33 9.41
N GLY A 149 -4.90 19.31 9.26
CA GLY A 149 -3.65 19.39 8.50
C GLY A 149 -3.69 18.77 7.11
N MET A 150 -4.85 18.27 6.66
CA MET A 150 -5.00 17.50 5.43
C MET A 150 -5.96 18.16 4.45
N GLU A 151 -5.60 19.35 3.93
CA GLU A 151 -6.45 20.14 3.02
C GLU A 151 -6.86 19.40 1.73
N ASN A 152 -6.13 18.35 1.33
CA ASN A 152 -6.35 17.63 0.08
C ASN A 152 -6.75 16.14 0.28
N MET A 153 -7.13 15.76 1.50
CA MET A 153 -7.62 14.41 1.80
C MET A 153 -9.02 14.47 2.38
N GLU A 154 -9.88 13.60 1.86
CA GLU A 154 -11.25 13.46 2.34
C GLU A 154 -11.44 12.07 2.95
N GLN A 155 -12.21 12.01 4.04
CA GLN A 155 -12.63 10.77 4.66
C GLN A 155 -14.13 10.60 4.44
N LEU A 156 -14.50 9.47 3.85
CA LEU A 156 -15.88 9.11 3.53
C LEU A 156 -16.22 7.81 4.25
N LYS A 157 -17.37 7.77 4.92
CA LYS A 157 -17.83 6.54 5.59
C LYS A 157 -18.74 5.78 4.64
N VAL A 158 -18.23 4.72 4.03
CA VAL A 158 -18.95 3.88 3.05
C VAL A 158 -19.04 2.46 3.58
N ASN A 159 -20.25 1.91 3.69
CA ASN A 159 -20.49 0.54 4.20
C ASN A 159 -19.87 0.27 5.59
N GLY A 160 -19.84 1.28 6.46
CA GLY A 160 -19.22 1.16 7.79
C GLY A 160 -17.69 1.15 7.79
N LEU A 161 -17.05 1.35 6.63
CA LEU A 161 -15.61 1.53 6.50
C LEU A 161 -15.28 3.01 6.31
N ASN A 162 -14.18 3.45 6.91
CA ASN A 162 -13.60 4.76 6.70
C ASN A 162 -12.69 4.71 5.47
N THR A 163 -13.22 5.22 4.37
CA THR A 163 -12.54 5.33 3.08
C THR A 163 -11.77 6.65 3.01
N ILE A 164 -10.50 6.59 2.65
CA ILE A 164 -9.64 7.77 2.48
C ILE A 164 -9.48 8.01 0.98
N THR A 165 -9.84 9.22 0.55
CA THR A 165 -9.67 9.69 -0.83
C THR A 165 -8.72 10.87 -0.88
N VAL A 166 -7.97 10.98 -1.97
CA VAL A 166 -7.00 12.05 -2.23
C VAL A 166 -7.33 12.66 -3.59
N GLY A 167 -7.50 13.98 -3.59
CA GLY A 167 -7.79 14.75 -4.80
C GLY A 167 -9.21 14.52 -5.36
N ARG A 168 -9.69 15.55 -6.05
CA ARG A 168 -10.99 15.56 -6.75
C ARG A 168 -10.77 16.01 -8.19
N PHE A 169 -11.31 15.26 -9.12
CA PHE A 169 -11.08 15.45 -10.56
C PHE A 169 -12.41 15.53 -11.31
N SER A 170 -12.43 16.36 -12.35
CA SER A 170 -13.61 16.50 -13.22
C SER A 170 -13.67 15.38 -14.25
N THR A 171 -12.51 14.85 -14.67
CA THR A 171 -12.42 13.79 -15.66
C THR A 171 -11.81 12.51 -15.10
N GLN A 172 -12.29 11.36 -15.57
CA GLN A 172 -11.73 10.06 -15.23
C GLN A 172 -10.24 9.97 -15.61
N LYS A 173 -9.86 10.55 -16.75
CA LYS A 173 -8.50 10.49 -17.29
C LYS A 173 -7.50 11.17 -16.37
N GLU A 174 -7.85 12.31 -15.78
CA GLU A 174 -7.02 13.00 -14.79
C GLU A 174 -6.85 12.17 -13.52
N ALA A 175 -7.96 11.60 -13.01
CA ALA A 175 -7.91 10.73 -11.84
C ALA A 175 -7.03 9.49 -12.07
N GLU A 176 -7.07 8.91 -13.27
CA GLU A 176 -6.20 7.79 -13.64
C GLU A 176 -4.73 8.16 -13.75
N LEU A 177 -4.41 9.34 -14.27
CA LEU A 177 -3.03 9.86 -14.29
C LEU A 177 -2.53 10.08 -12.87
N PHE A 178 -3.33 10.73 -12.03
CA PHE A 178 -3.00 10.94 -10.63
C PHE A 178 -2.83 9.63 -9.85
N ALA A 179 -3.67 8.63 -10.10
CA ALA A 179 -3.52 7.30 -9.52
C ALA A 179 -2.19 6.62 -9.94
N LYS A 180 -1.69 6.87 -11.16
CA LYS A 180 -0.36 6.38 -11.57
C LYS A 180 0.76 7.09 -10.80
N ASP A 181 0.66 8.40 -10.62
CA ASP A 181 1.66 9.18 -9.88
C ASP A 181 1.67 8.81 -8.40
N ILE A 182 0.50 8.62 -7.78
CA ILE A 182 0.39 8.10 -6.42
C ILE A 182 1.06 6.72 -6.29
N LYS A 183 0.95 5.88 -7.32
CA LYS A 183 1.58 4.57 -7.33
C LYS A 183 3.11 4.65 -7.39
N THR A 184 3.66 5.62 -8.10
CA THR A 184 5.12 5.85 -8.13
C THR A 184 5.64 6.40 -6.80
N LEU A 185 4.79 7.08 -6.03
CA LEU A 185 5.08 7.56 -4.66
C LEU A 185 5.02 6.45 -3.59
N GLY A 186 4.68 5.21 -3.96
CA GLY A 186 4.72 4.06 -3.05
C GLY A 186 3.37 3.62 -2.47
N ILE A 187 2.27 4.26 -2.87
CA ILE A 187 0.92 3.78 -2.52
C ILE A 187 0.56 2.66 -3.50
N SER A 188 0.52 1.41 -3.01
CA SER A 188 0.51 0.23 -3.87
C SER A 188 -0.76 0.06 -4.73
N SER A 189 -1.91 0.52 -4.23
CA SER A 189 -3.22 0.17 -4.78
C SER A 189 -4.22 1.34 -4.79
N PRO A 190 -3.96 2.44 -5.50
CA PRO A 190 -4.94 3.50 -5.67
C PRO A 190 -6.10 3.04 -6.56
N ILE A 191 -7.33 3.34 -6.13
CA ILE A 191 -8.58 3.00 -6.82
C ILE A 191 -9.22 4.31 -7.28
N VAL A 192 -9.61 4.38 -8.55
CA VAL A 192 -10.39 5.52 -9.05
C VAL A 192 -11.86 5.24 -8.79
N ALA A 193 -12.50 6.13 -8.05
CA ALA A 193 -13.92 6.06 -7.73
C ALA A 193 -14.65 7.26 -8.35
N LYS A 194 -15.89 7.04 -8.75
CA LYS A 194 -16.83 8.08 -9.16
C LYS A 194 -17.75 8.40 -7.99
N LEU A 195 -17.93 9.68 -7.72
CA LEU A 195 -18.87 10.20 -6.75
C LEU A 195 -20.25 10.30 -7.40
N GLU A 196 -21.20 9.52 -6.90
CA GLU A 196 -22.61 9.58 -7.29
C GLU A 196 -23.45 9.93 -6.06
N GLY A 197 -23.72 11.23 -5.89
CA GLY A 197 -24.31 11.75 -4.66
C GLY A 197 -23.34 11.58 -3.49
N ASN A 198 -23.76 10.84 -2.46
CA ASN A 198 -22.93 10.52 -1.28
C ASN A 198 -22.26 9.14 -1.38
N ASN A 199 -22.40 8.44 -2.50
CA ASN A 199 -21.84 7.11 -2.70
C ASN A 199 -20.61 7.13 -3.59
N LEU A 200 -19.67 6.23 -3.31
CA LEU A 200 -18.50 5.98 -4.16
C LEU A 200 -18.71 4.70 -4.94
N VAL A 201 -18.62 4.80 -6.27
CA VAL A 201 -18.66 3.67 -7.18
C VAL A 201 -17.28 3.50 -7.81
N ALA A 202 -16.64 2.35 -7.61
CA ALA A 202 -15.36 2.08 -8.25
C ALA A 202 -15.55 2.10 -9.77
N VAL A 203 -14.74 2.90 -10.47
CA VAL A 203 -14.74 2.89 -11.93
C VAL A 203 -13.83 1.75 -12.34
N ASP A 204 -14.43 0.61 -12.64
CA ASP A 204 -13.70 -0.50 -13.22
C ASP A 204 -13.05 -0.02 -14.52
N LYS A 205 -11.72 -0.09 -14.55
CA LYS A 205 -10.95 0.08 -15.79
C LYS A 205 -11.53 -0.90 -16.80
N PRO A 206 -11.63 -0.56 -18.11
CA PRO A 206 -11.78 -1.58 -19.12
C PRO A 206 -10.62 -2.56 -18.96
N VAL A 207 -10.96 -3.71 -18.40
CA VAL A 207 -10.09 -4.84 -18.15
C VAL A 207 -9.53 -5.27 -19.50
N VAL A 208 -8.24 -5.07 -19.71
CA VAL A 208 -7.50 -5.96 -20.61
C VAL A 208 -7.61 -7.32 -19.93
N THR A 209 -8.55 -8.11 -20.43
CA THR A 209 -8.84 -9.47 -20.02
C THR A 209 -7.60 -10.32 -20.20
N LYS A 210 -6.92 -10.62 -19.10
CA LYS A 210 -6.34 -11.95 -18.90
C LYS A 210 -7.21 -12.69 -17.90
N SER A 211 -8.26 -13.27 -18.46
CA SER A 211 -9.04 -14.36 -17.89
C SER A 211 -8.11 -15.44 -17.34
N ALA A 212 -8.00 -15.53 -16.02
CA ALA A 212 -7.54 -16.73 -15.34
C ALA A 212 -8.79 -17.52 -14.91
N SER A 213 -9.39 -18.21 -15.86
CA SER A 213 -10.31 -19.31 -15.60
C SER A 213 -10.21 -20.35 -16.73
N ILE A 214 -10.31 -21.62 -16.32
CA ILE A 214 -10.52 -22.84 -17.13
C ILE A 214 -9.23 -23.57 -17.60
N LYS A 215 -8.85 -24.68 -16.94
CA LYS A 215 -9.21 -26.05 -17.39
C LYS A 215 -8.62 -27.15 -16.48
N LYS A 216 -9.53 -27.90 -15.84
CA LYS A 216 -9.35 -29.30 -15.46
C LYS A 216 -9.43 -30.12 -16.75
N SER A 217 -8.39 -30.88 -17.09
CA SER A 217 -8.47 -31.94 -18.10
C SER A 217 -7.60 -33.13 -17.69
N THR A 218 -8.28 -34.23 -17.49
CA THR A 218 -7.81 -35.60 -17.29
C THR A 218 -7.09 -36.18 -18.50
N ALA A 219 -6.10 -37.04 -18.20
CA ALA A 219 -5.58 -38.18 -18.98
C ALA A 219 -4.93 -37.95 -20.36
N LYS A 220 -3.61 -38.22 -20.45
CA LYS A 220 -3.08 -39.37 -21.21
C LYS A 220 -1.60 -39.63 -20.94
N LYS A 221 -1.36 -40.91 -20.65
CA LYS A 221 -0.09 -41.64 -20.53
C LYS A 221 0.51 -41.82 -21.93
N SER A 222 1.78 -41.43 -22.14
CA SER A 222 2.66 -42.06 -23.15
C SER A 222 4.15 -41.85 -22.83
N THR A 223 4.73 -42.95 -22.35
CA THR A 223 6.04 -43.53 -22.71
C THR A 223 7.24 -42.65 -23.07
N ALA A 224 8.27 -42.85 -22.25
CA ALA A 224 9.68 -42.53 -22.41
C ALA A 224 10.28 -42.69 -23.82
N LYS A 225 11.14 -41.73 -24.21
CA LYS A 225 12.40 -41.95 -24.94
C LYS A 225 13.43 -40.90 -24.52
N LYS A 226 14.54 -41.37 -23.96
CA LYS A 226 15.80 -40.65 -23.65
C LYS A 226 16.69 -40.61 -24.92
N PRO A 227 17.90 -40.01 -24.91
CA PRO A 227 18.22 -38.65 -25.35
C PRO A 227 19.15 -38.64 -26.59
N VAL A 228 19.25 -37.53 -27.33
CA VAL A 228 20.43 -37.28 -28.20
C VAL A 228 20.86 -35.81 -28.13
N ALA A 229 22.15 -35.65 -27.89
CA ALA A 229 22.92 -34.44 -27.67
C ALA A 229 22.80 -33.39 -28.78
N LYS A 230 22.94 -32.10 -28.40
CA LYS A 230 23.58 -31.08 -29.26
C LYS A 230 24.07 -29.88 -28.44
N LYS A 231 25.40 -29.88 -28.22
CA LYS A 231 26.36 -28.77 -28.29
C LYS A 231 25.91 -27.40 -27.76
N SER A 232 26.35 -27.09 -26.55
CA SER A 232 26.57 -25.74 -26.03
C SER A 232 27.87 -25.15 -26.61
N THR A 233 27.80 -24.01 -27.30
CA THR A 233 28.96 -23.14 -27.51
C THR A 233 28.67 -21.77 -26.90
N SER A 234 29.26 -21.57 -25.72
CA SER A 234 29.40 -20.30 -25.02
C SER A 234 30.28 -19.34 -25.84
N LYS A 235 29.77 -18.15 -26.16
CA LYS A 235 30.58 -16.99 -26.58
C LYS A 235 30.60 -15.97 -25.45
N LYS A 236 31.74 -15.96 -24.76
CA LYS A 236 32.25 -14.93 -23.83
C LYS A 236 32.51 -13.62 -24.60
N PRO A 237 32.03 -12.45 -24.14
CA PRO A 237 32.58 -11.17 -24.60
C PRO A 237 33.77 -10.77 -23.73
N THR A 238 34.92 -10.63 -24.37
CA THR A 238 36.19 -10.13 -23.84
C THR A 238 36.22 -8.60 -23.77
N SER A 239 36.59 -8.11 -22.59
CA SER A 239 37.47 -6.98 -22.25
C SER A 239 37.63 -5.75 -23.19
N ALA A 240 37.59 -4.61 -22.51
CA ALA A 240 38.57 -3.51 -22.60
C ALA A 240 38.54 -2.58 -23.83
N LYS A 241 37.97 -1.38 -23.62
CA LYS A 241 38.49 -0.16 -24.25
C LYS A 241 38.80 0.91 -23.19
N LYS A 242 40.08 1.26 -23.22
CA LYS A 242 40.89 2.26 -22.50
C LYS A 242 40.27 3.68 -22.56
N PRO A 243 40.33 4.50 -21.48
CA PRO A 243 40.05 5.93 -21.59
C PRO A 243 41.30 6.68 -22.07
N VAL A 244 41.14 7.47 -23.13
CA VAL A 244 42.16 8.39 -23.65
C VAL A 244 42.20 9.66 -22.79
N ALA A 245 43.41 10.05 -22.40
CA ALA A 245 43.74 11.19 -21.57
C ALA A 245 43.31 12.53 -22.20
N LYS A 246 42.67 13.39 -21.40
CA LYS A 246 42.41 14.81 -21.72
C LYS A 246 43.66 15.64 -21.39
N LYS A 247 44.17 16.38 -22.39
CA LYS A 247 45.11 17.50 -22.20
C LYS A 247 44.41 18.70 -21.54
N PRO A 248 45.04 19.43 -20.61
CA PRO A 248 44.57 20.74 -20.18
C PRO A 248 45.13 21.84 -21.08
N VAL A 249 44.24 22.70 -21.60
CA VAL A 249 44.61 23.96 -22.27
C VAL A 249 44.57 25.08 -21.23
N LYS A 250 45.72 25.71 -20.98
CA LYS A 250 45.86 26.93 -20.17
C LYS A 250 45.17 28.10 -20.88
N LYS A 251 44.18 28.73 -20.23
CA LYS A 251 43.71 30.07 -20.60
C LYS A 251 44.69 31.11 -20.05
N LYS A 252 45.20 31.94 -20.95
CA LYS A 252 46.00 33.13 -20.68
C LYS A 252 45.02 34.29 -20.50
N THR A 253 44.98 34.89 -19.32
CA THR A 253 44.24 36.12 -19.04
C THR A 253 45.17 37.30 -19.29
N THR A 254 44.77 38.19 -20.20
CA THR A 254 45.30 39.55 -20.35
C THR A 254 44.11 40.41 -20.77
N ARG A 255 43.59 41.23 -19.86
CA ARG A 255 43.75 42.69 -19.85
C ARG A 255 42.88 43.28 -18.75
#